data_AF-A0A7Y8RQX9-F1
#
_entry.id   AF-A0A7Y8RQX9-F1
#
_cell.length_a   1.000
_cell.length_b   1.000
_cell.length_c   1.000
_cell.angle_alpha   90.00
_cell.angle_beta   90.00
_cell.angle_gamma   90.00
#
_symmetry.space_group_name_H-M   'P 1'
#
loop_
_entity.id
_entity.type
_entity.pdbx_description
1 polymer ?
#
loop_
_entity_poly.entity_id
_entity_poly.type
_entity_poly.pdbx_seq_one_letter_code
_entity_poly.pdbx_strand_id
1 'polypeptide(L)'
;MAKIGFIGTGIMGQPMAANLQKAGHQLFLSEHHGKAPQALVDDGAVALANPQQVAQEAEFIIVMVPDTPQVDDVLFRKDGVAAGLSPNKVVIDMSSISPTATKAFAAKINETGAQYLDAPVSGGEVGAKAGTLSIMIGGEPQTFERALPLFQAMGKNITLVGGNGDGQTAKVANQIIVALNIQAVAEALLFASKNGADPAKVREALMGGFASSKILEVHGERMIKGTFDPGFRINLHQKDLNLALAGAKELGINLPNTAGTQQVFSTCTAIGGGNWDHSALIKGLEHMANFSIRDK
;
A
#
# COMPACT_ATOMS: atom_id res chain seq x y z
N MET A 1 20.89 16.32 7.30
CA MET A 1 19.62 16.30 8.06
C MET A 1 18.61 17.10 7.27
N ALA A 2 17.50 16.47 6.84
CA ALA A 2 16.41 17.15 6.12
C ALA A 2 15.26 17.49 7.08
N LYS A 3 14.48 18.52 6.73
CA LYS A 3 13.21 18.85 7.40
C LYS A 3 12.05 18.18 6.66
N ILE A 4 11.33 17.28 7.32
CA ILE A 4 10.31 16.45 6.70
C ILE A 4 8.97 16.66 7.39
N GLY A 5 7.96 17.00 6.60
CA GLY A 5 6.57 16.94 7.00
C GLY A 5 6.07 15.52 6.84
N PHE A 6 5.38 14.97 7.84
CA PHE A 6 4.77 13.64 7.74
C PHE A 6 3.29 13.72 8.14
N ILE A 7 2.40 13.50 7.18
CA ILE A 7 0.96 13.64 7.35
C ILE A 7 0.31 12.27 7.16
N GLY A 8 -0.37 11.78 8.19
CA GLY A 8 -0.95 10.44 8.25
C GLY A 8 -0.05 9.46 9.01
N THR A 9 -0.26 9.35 10.31
CA THR A 9 0.54 8.55 11.25
C THR A 9 -0.20 7.28 11.70
N GLY A 10 -0.91 6.64 10.76
CA GLY A 10 -1.58 5.35 11.01
C GLY A 10 -0.61 4.17 11.09
N ILE A 11 -1.15 2.95 10.95
CA ILE A 11 -0.43 1.67 11.05
C ILE A 11 0.84 1.64 10.18
N MET A 12 0.79 2.22 8.98
CA MET A 12 1.96 2.31 8.09
C MET A 12 2.80 3.57 8.37
N GLY A 13 2.14 4.73 8.49
CA GLY A 13 2.82 6.03 8.55
C GLY A 13 3.64 6.24 9.82
N GLN A 14 3.15 5.81 10.99
CA GLN A 14 3.90 5.96 12.25
C GLN A 14 5.26 5.25 12.22
N PRO A 15 5.39 3.96 11.87
CA PRO A 15 6.70 3.31 11.81
C PRO A 15 7.59 3.87 10.68
N MET A 16 7.01 4.34 9.56
CA MET A 16 7.77 5.03 8.51
C MET A 16 8.39 6.35 9.03
N ALA A 17 7.61 7.17 9.72
CA ALA A 17 8.08 8.39 10.38
C ALA A 17 9.18 8.09 11.41
N ALA A 18 8.99 7.06 12.25
CA ALA A 18 10.00 6.65 13.23
C ALA A 18 11.35 6.27 12.56
N ASN A 19 11.33 5.63 11.40
CA ASN A 19 12.57 5.31 10.67
C ASN A 19 13.27 6.56 10.13
N LEU A 20 12.52 7.58 9.70
CA LEU A 20 13.10 8.86 9.30
C LEU A 20 13.75 9.60 10.48
N GLN A 21 13.15 9.55 11.68
CA GLN A 21 13.79 10.08 12.90
C GLN A 21 15.07 9.32 13.25
N LYS A 22 15.05 7.98 13.18
CA LYS A 22 16.25 7.15 13.39
C LYS A 22 17.38 7.46 12.39
N ALA A 23 17.02 7.86 11.16
CA ALA A 23 17.97 8.32 10.15
C ALA A 23 18.49 9.76 10.40
N GLY A 24 18.08 10.41 11.51
CA GLY A 24 18.55 11.73 11.91
C GLY A 24 17.86 12.89 11.16
N HIS A 25 16.62 12.71 10.72
CA HIS A 25 15.81 13.78 10.13
C HIS A 25 14.91 14.47 11.15
N GLN A 26 14.63 15.75 10.94
CA GLN A 26 13.67 16.50 11.75
C GLN A 26 12.27 16.30 11.19
N LEU A 27 11.31 15.91 12.03
CA LEU A 27 9.91 15.71 11.62
C LEU A 27 8.96 16.80 12.11
N PHE A 28 8.04 17.17 11.23
CA PHE A 28 6.87 17.99 11.50
C PHE A 28 5.61 17.17 11.20
N LEU A 29 4.80 16.90 12.21
CA LEU A 29 3.61 16.07 12.11
C LEU A 29 2.37 16.96 12.00
N SER A 30 1.38 16.54 11.23
CA SER A 30 0.06 17.21 11.24
C SER A 30 -0.86 16.53 12.24
N GLU A 31 -1.60 17.32 13.03
CA GLU A 31 -2.72 16.83 13.85
C GLU A 31 -4.04 16.70 13.07
N HIS A 32 -4.01 17.01 11.77
CA HIS A 32 -5.14 16.78 10.88
C HIS A 32 -5.32 15.28 10.62
N HIS A 33 -6.56 14.80 10.75
CA HIS A 33 -6.95 13.37 10.78
C HIS A 33 -6.45 12.53 11.96
N GLY A 34 -5.85 13.14 12.99
CA GLY A 34 -5.53 12.45 14.24
C GLY A 34 -4.41 13.10 15.03
N LYS A 35 -4.33 12.80 16.33
CA LYS A 35 -3.25 13.31 17.18
C LYS A 35 -1.89 12.77 16.74
N ALA A 36 -0.85 13.61 16.86
CA ALA A 36 0.52 13.18 16.68
C ALA A 36 0.86 12.04 17.68
N PRO A 37 1.47 10.94 17.25
CA PRO A 37 1.88 9.87 18.17
C PRO A 37 2.90 10.39 19.19
N GLN A 38 2.59 10.23 20.48
CA GLN A 38 3.43 10.75 21.57
C GLN A 38 4.87 10.26 21.47
N ALA A 39 5.08 8.98 21.10
CA ALA A 39 6.42 8.43 20.92
C ALA A 39 7.28 9.18 19.87
N LEU A 40 6.68 9.67 18.78
CA LEU A 40 7.41 10.45 17.78
C LEU A 40 7.75 11.85 18.33
N VAL A 41 6.84 12.45 19.10
CA VAL A 41 7.04 13.76 19.74
C VAL A 41 8.11 13.70 20.83
N ASP A 42 8.10 12.65 21.65
CA ASP A 42 9.12 12.39 22.67
C ASP A 42 10.51 12.22 22.05
N ASP A 43 10.57 11.64 20.82
CA ASP A 43 11.78 11.52 19.99
C ASP A 43 12.08 12.79 19.15
N GLY A 44 11.46 13.93 19.48
CA GLY A 44 11.80 15.25 18.93
C GLY A 44 11.02 15.68 17.68
N ALA A 45 9.96 14.97 17.28
CA ALA A 45 9.05 15.47 16.25
C ALA A 45 8.19 16.63 16.76
N VAL A 46 7.89 17.60 15.90
CA VAL A 46 7.05 18.76 16.24
C VAL A 46 5.64 18.54 15.69
N ALA A 47 4.63 18.54 16.56
CA ALA A 47 3.23 18.50 16.14
C ALA A 47 2.74 19.91 15.75
N LEU A 48 2.07 20.01 14.59
CA LEU A 48 1.50 21.24 14.03
C LEU A 48 0.01 21.05 13.74
N ALA A 49 -0.76 22.13 13.79
CA ALA A 49 -2.21 22.06 13.82
C ALA A 49 -2.84 21.59 12.49
N ASN A 50 -2.18 21.83 11.35
CA ASN A 50 -2.74 21.53 10.03
C ASN A 50 -1.66 21.26 8.96
N PRO A 51 -2.05 20.71 7.78
CA PRO A 51 -1.12 20.41 6.69
C PRO A 51 -0.36 21.64 6.16
N GLN A 52 -1.00 22.82 6.11
CA GLN A 52 -0.37 24.06 5.68
C GLN A 52 0.86 24.41 6.53
N GLN A 53 0.73 24.36 7.86
CA GLN A 53 1.84 24.65 8.78
C GLN A 53 2.98 23.64 8.61
N VAL A 54 2.66 22.35 8.43
CA VAL A 54 3.65 21.32 8.11
C VAL A 54 4.40 21.64 6.82
N ALA A 55 3.67 22.01 5.78
CA ALA A 55 4.25 22.35 4.48
C ALA A 55 5.13 23.59 4.54
N GLN A 56 4.84 24.57 5.42
CA GLN A 56 5.66 25.77 5.60
C GLN A 56 7.04 25.45 6.20
N GLU A 57 7.10 24.56 7.19
CA GLU A 57 8.34 24.18 7.88
C GLU A 57 9.21 23.18 7.11
N ALA A 58 8.58 22.28 6.34
CA ALA A 58 9.25 21.14 5.72
C ALA A 58 9.82 21.41 4.32
N GLU A 59 10.89 20.69 3.96
CA GLU A 59 11.44 20.64 2.59
C GLU A 59 10.78 19.51 1.78
N PHE A 60 10.53 18.37 2.44
CA PHE A 60 9.83 17.21 1.89
C PHE A 60 8.56 16.98 2.69
N ILE A 61 7.41 16.82 2.03
CA ILE A 61 6.12 16.60 2.66
C ILE A 61 5.63 15.22 2.28
N ILE A 62 5.74 14.25 3.19
CA ILE A 62 5.25 12.89 3.00
C ILE A 62 3.78 12.80 3.42
N VAL A 63 2.95 12.24 2.56
CA VAL A 63 1.53 11.96 2.82
C VAL A 63 1.30 10.46 2.82
N MET A 64 0.65 9.93 3.87
CA MET A 64 0.37 8.50 4.02
C MET A 64 -1.03 8.28 4.62
N VAL A 65 -2.05 8.42 3.77
CA VAL A 65 -3.47 8.38 4.16
C VAL A 65 -4.23 7.24 3.46
N PRO A 66 -5.46 6.89 3.89
CA PRO A 66 -6.16 5.69 3.43
C PRO A 66 -6.57 5.68 1.95
N ASP A 67 -6.96 6.82 1.38
CA ASP A 67 -7.67 6.88 0.10
C ASP A 67 -7.48 8.20 -0.67
N THR A 68 -7.99 8.23 -1.91
CA THR A 68 -7.88 9.38 -2.82
C THR A 68 -8.54 10.64 -2.26
N PRO A 69 -9.78 10.59 -1.71
CA PRO A 69 -10.37 11.77 -1.08
C PRO A 69 -9.56 12.35 0.07
N GLN A 70 -8.93 11.52 0.90
CA GLN A 70 -8.09 12.03 1.99
C GLN A 70 -6.78 12.65 1.48
N VAL A 71 -6.19 12.13 0.40
CA VAL A 71 -5.05 12.81 -0.25
C VAL A 71 -5.51 14.17 -0.78
N ASP A 72 -6.65 14.25 -1.47
CA ASP A 72 -7.20 15.53 -1.95
C ASP A 72 -7.44 16.53 -0.81
N ASP A 73 -8.07 16.10 0.28
CA ASP A 73 -8.30 16.94 1.46
C ASP A 73 -6.99 17.41 2.09
N VAL A 74 -6.01 16.52 2.32
CA VAL A 74 -4.70 16.92 2.87
C VAL A 74 -3.99 17.92 1.96
N LEU A 75 -4.04 17.72 0.64
CA LEU A 75 -3.33 18.56 -0.31
C LEU A 75 -4.00 19.92 -0.54
N PHE A 76 -5.33 19.94 -0.72
CA PHE A 76 -6.02 21.07 -1.35
C PHE A 76 -7.13 21.71 -0.52
N ARG A 77 -7.39 21.25 0.71
CA ARG A 77 -8.26 22.00 1.63
C ARG A 77 -7.73 23.42 1.89
N LYS A 78 -8.56 24.28 2.49
CA LYS A 78 -8.21 25.69 2.78
C LYS A 78 -6.88 25.87 3.50
N ASP A 79 -6.60 25.03 4.49
CA ASP A 79 -5.37 24.93 5.27
C ASP A 79 -4.55 23.66 4.90
N GLY A 80 -4.62 23.27 3.63
CA GLY A 80 -3.94 22.10 3.06
C GLY A 80 -2.47 22.34 2.72
N VAL A 81 -1.78 21.29 2.31
CA VAL A 81 -0.35 21.35 1.92
C VAL A 81 -0.11 22.45 0.89
N ALA A 82 -0.95 22.53 -0.16
CA ALA A 82 -0.79 23.49 -1.25
C ALA A 82 -0.75 24.96 -0.78
N ALA A 83 -1.45 25.30 0.31
CA ALA A 83 -1.47 26.65 0.87
C ALA A 83 -0.19 27.01 1.66
N GLY A 84 0.69 26.05 1.91
CA GLY A 84 1.98 26.23 2.58
C GLY A 84 3.20 25.99 1.69
N LEU A 85 2.99 25.69 0.41
CA LEU A 85 4.07 25.41 -0.53
C LEU A 85 4.81 26.67 -0.96
N SER A 86 6.09 26.47 -1.27
CA SER A 86 6.98 27.42 -1.92
C SER A 86 7.80 26.68 -2.98
N PRO A 87 8.46 27.39 -3.91
CA PRO A 87 9.33 26.75 -4.89
C PRO A 87 10.37 25.82 -4.25
N ASN A 88 10.72 24.75 -4.97
CA ASN A 88 11.72 23.74 -4.58
C ASN A 88 11.33 22.79 -3.41
N LYS A 89 10.12 22.88 -2.84
CA LYS A 89 9.60 21.86 -1.93
C LYS A 89 9.16 20.60 -2.71
N VAL A 90 9.17 19.44 -2.06
CA VAL A 90 8.78 18.16 -2.67
C VAL A 90 7.63 17.54 -1.88
N VAL A 91 6.50 17.30 -2.53
CA VAL A 91 5.39 16.52 -1.97
C VAL A 91 5.57 15.06 -2.41
N ILE A 92 5.53 14.14 -1.45
CA ILE A 92 5.70 12.69 -1.66
C ILE A 92 4.46 11.98 -1.13
N ASP A 93 3.55 11.60 -2.02
CA ASP A 93 2.38 10.81 -1.63
C ASP A 93 2.69 9.32 -1.67
N MET A 94 2.77 8.70 -0.49
CA MET A 94 3.04 7.28 -0.32
C MET A 94 1.76 6.45 -0.10
N SER A 95 0.59 7.09 -0.17
CA SER A 95 -0.72 6.45 -0.13
C SER A 95 -0.94 5.56 -1.35
N SER A 96 -1.88 4.61 -1.29
CA SER A 96 -2.32 3.86 -2.49
C SER A 96 -3.66 4.42 -2.96
N ILE A 97 -3.64 5.14 -4.08
CA ILE A 97 -4.76 5.94 -4.60
C ILE A 97 -4.92 5.81 -6.12
N SER A 98 -5.94 6.47 -6.70
CA SER A 98 -6.18 6.44 -8.15
C SER A 98 -5.00 7.05 -8.94
N PRO A 99 -4.43 6.34 -9.93
CA PRO A 99 -3.39 6.90 -10.80
C PRO A 99 -3.85 8.15 -11.58
N THR A 100 -5.12 8.18 -12.00
CA THR A 100 -5.73 9.32 -12.69
C THR A 100 -5.76 10.55 -11.78
N ALA A 101 -6.22 10.37 -10.53
CA ALA A 101 -6.26 11.46 -9.55
C ALA A 101 -4.85 11.96 -9.21
N THR A 102 -3.89 11.05 -9.04
CA THR A 102 -2.48 11.39 -8.81
C THR A 102 -1.90 12.28 -9.89
N LYS A 103 -2.18 12.01 -11.18
CA LYS A 103 -1.74 12.87 -12.28
C LYS A 103 -2.31 14.28 -12.17
N ALA A 104 -3.59 14.40 -11.80
CA ALA A 104 -4.23 15.69 -11.58
C ALA A 104 -3.68 16.42 -10.35
N PHE A 105 -3.37 15.70 -9.27
CA PHE A 105 -2.77 16.28 -8.06
C PHE A 105 -1.36 16.78 -8.33
N ALA A 106 -0.54 15.97 -9.02
CA ALA A 106 0.81 16.35 -9.41
C ALA A 106 0.81 17.63 -10.26
N ALA A 107 -0.08 17.74 -11.25
CA ALA A 107 -0.20 18.94 -12.06
C ALA A 107 -0.47 20.20 -11.23
N LYS A 108 -1.45 20.15 -10.32
CA LYS A 108 -1.79 21.27 -9.43
C LYS A 108 -0.64 21.65 -8.47
N ILE A 109 0.10 20.67 -7.96
CA ILE A 109 1.24 20.93 -7.08
C ILE A 109 2.41 21.52 -7.87
N ASN A 110 2.65 21.05 -9.09
CA ASN A 110 3.72 21.56 -9.95
C ASN A 110 3.47 23.03 -10.37
N GLU A 111 2.20 23.44 -10.52
CA GLU A 111 1.83 24.84 -10.77
C GLU A 111 2.27 25.80 -9.64
N THR A 112 2.50 25.31 -8.41
CA THR A 112 3.01 26.14 -7.30
C THR A 112 4.54 26.28 -7.33
N GLY A 113 5.24 25.66 -8.29
CA GLY A 113 6.70 25.56 -8.33
C GLY A 113 7.29 24.51 -7.38
N ALA A 114 6.45 23.74 -6.68
CA ALA A 114 6.88 22.55 -5.95
C ALA A 114 6.99 21.35 -6.91
N GLN A 115 7.51 20.24 -6.41
CA GLN A 115 7.59 18.97 -7.14
C GLN A 115 6.71 17.92 -6.47
N TYR A 116 6.20 16.98 -7.27
CA TYR A 116 5.38 15.87 -6.77
C TYR A 116 6.01 14.52 -7.09
N LEU A 117 6.02 13.60 -6.13
CA LEU A 117 6.33 12.19 -6.31
C LEU A 117 5.16 11.35 -5.78
N ASP A 118 4.62 10.45 -6.58
CA ASP A 118 3.79 9.36 -6.07
C ASP A 118 4.66 8.14 -5.79
N ALA A 119 4.73 7.72 -4.53
CA ALA A 119 5.64 6.70 -4.05
C ALA A 119 4.92 5.63 -3.20
N PRO A 120 3.84 4.99 -3.69
CA PRO A 120 3.13 3.95 -2.95
C PRO A 120 4.05 2.78 -2.56
N VAL A 121 3.67 2.11 -1.46
CA VAL A 121 4.50 1.09 -0.82
C VAL A 121 3.87 -0.30 -0.80
N SER A 122 4.70 -1.33 -0.68
CA SER A 122 4.32 -2.72 -0.42
C SER A 122 5.25 -3.36 0.63
N GLY A 123 4.73 -4.30 1.42
CA GLY A 123 5.47 -4.94 2.53
C GLY A 123 4.75 -4.92 3.89
N GLY A 124 3.61 -4.21 3.98
CA GLY A 124 2.77 -4.16 5.18
C GLY A 124 3.45 -3.50 6.39
N GLU A 125 2.80 -3.58 7.54
CA GLU A 125 3.28 -2.97 8.79
C GLU A 125 4.65 -3.53 9.20
N VAL A 126 4.88 -4.84 8.99
CA VAL A 126 6.15 -5.50 9.27
C VAL A 126 7.28 -4.87 8.46
N GLY A 127 7.07 -4.68 7.15
CA GLY A 127 8.04 -4.02 6.27
C GLY A 127 8.26 -2.55 6.65
N ALA A 128 7.20 -1.84 7.05
CA ALA A 128 7.28 -0.45 7.50
C ALA A 128 8.12 -0.32 8.77
N LYS A 129 7.89 -1.16 9.79
CA LYS A 129 8.70 -1.18 11.03
C LYS A 129 10.16 -1.54 10.77
N ALA A 130 10.40 -2.45 9.84
CA ALA A 130 11.75 -2.94 9.53
C ALA A 130 12.53 -2.04 8.54
N GLY A 131 11.90 -1.02 7.94
CA GLY A 131 12.54 -0.22 6.89
C GLY A 131 12.81 -1.01 5.61
N THR A 132 11.98 -2.01 5.31
CA THR A 132 12.20 -2.96 4.19
C THR A 132 11.10 -2.90 3.13
N LEU A 133 10.29 -1.83 3.12
CA LEU A 133 9.26 -1.62 2.11
C LEU A 133 9.82 -1.67 0.69
N SER A 134 8.99 -2.17 -0.23
CA SER A 134 9.15 -1.90 -1.65
C SER A 134 8.40 -0.62 -1.99
N ILE A 135 9.09 0.34 -2.61
CA ILE A 135 8.59 1.68 -2.93
C ILE A 135 8.65 1.84 -4.45
N MET A 136 7.50 2.15 -5.05
CA MET A 136 7.32 2.31 -6.50
C MET A 136 7.06 3.78 -6.78
N ILE A 137 7.99 4.49 -7.44
CA ILE A 137 7.97 5.94 -7.53
C ILE A 137 7.62 6.39 -8.95
N GLY A 138 6.67 7.31 -9.06
CA GLY A 138 6.42 8.11 -10.26
C GLY A 138 6.82 9.57 -10.03
N GLY A 139 7.56 10.16 -10.97
CA GLY A 139 7.94 11.58 -10.94
C GLY A 139 9.23 11.88 -11.69
N GLU A 140 9.73 13.10 -11.53
CA GLU A 140 10.95 13.55 -12.20
C GLU A 140 12.21 12.84 -11.63
N PRO A 141 13.15 12.36 -12.48
CA PRO A 141 14.38 11.70 -12.02
C PRO A 141 15.20 12.53 -11.02
N GLN A 142 15.38 13.83 -11.27
CA GLN A 142 16.15 14.73 -10.40
C GLN A 142 15.50 14.87 -9.02
N THR A 143 14.17 14.99 -8.99
CA THR A 143 13.40 15.03 -7.74
C THR A 143 13.48 13.69 -7.00
N PHE A 144 13.42 12.57 -7.72
CA PHE A 144 13.62 11.23 -7.14
C PHE A 144 15.01 11.08 -6.52
N GLU A 145 16.08 11.45 -7.22
CA GLU A 145 17.46 11.38 -6.70
C GLU A 145 17.62 12.19 -5.41
N ARG A 146 17.02 13.38 -5.36
CA ARG A 146 17.03 14.23 -4.16
C ARG A 146 16.26 13.61 -2.98
N ALA A 147 15.18 12.88 -3.25
CA ALA A 147 14.38 12.19 -2.23
C ALA A 147 14.89 10.78 -1.87
N LEU A 148 15.83 10.22 -2.65
CA LEU A 148 16.32 8.85 -2.50
C LEU A 148 16.78 8.48 -1.07
N PRO A 149 17.51 9.34 -0.33
CA PRO A 149 17.90 9.02 1.04
C PRO A 149 16.72 8.79 1.98
N LEU A 150 15.58 9.48 1.77
CA LEU A 150 14.38 9.31 2.58
C LEU A 150 13.72 7.95 2.27
N PHE A 151 13.67 7.57 0.99
CA PHE A 151 13.17 6.25 0.59
C PHE A 151 14.04 5.12 1.14
N GLN A 152 15.36 5.28 1.16
CA GLN A 152 16.30 4.30 1.73
C GLN A 152 16.18 4.12 3.24
N ALA A 153 15.71 5.15 3.96
CA ALA A 153 15.41 5.02 5.39
C ALA A 153 14.14 4.19 5.65
N MET A 154 13.22 4.11 4.69
CA MET A 154 11.91 3.45 4.87
C MET A 154 11.78 2.14 4.10
N GLY A 155 12.64 1.89 3.11
CA GLY A 155 12.48 0.80 2.17
C GLY A 155 13.79 0.20 1.67
N LYS A 156 13.68 -1.00 1.09
CA LYS A 156 14.79 -1.77 0.54
C LYS A 156 14.76 -1.85 -0.98
N ASN A 157 13.59 -2.04 -1.58
CA ASN A 157 13.44 -2.07 -3.04
C ASN A 157 12.84 -0.75 -3.48
N ILE A 158 13.63 0.10 -4.13
CA ILE A 158 13.25 1.46 -4.49
C ILE A 158 13.39 1.58 -5.99
N THR A 159 12.31 1.92 -6.68
CA THR A 159 12.30 1.94 -8.15
C THR A 159 11.56 3.16 -8.65
N LEU A 160 12.26 4.02 -9.39
CA LEU A 160 11.63 5.02 -10.24
C LEU A 160 11.03 4.31 -11.46
N VAL A 161 9.71 4.24 -11.49
CA VAL A 161 8.92 3.53 -12.51
C VAL A 161 8.78 4.38 -13.77
N GLY A 162 8.58 5.69 -13.60
CA GLY A 162 8.28 6.61 -14.69
C GLY A 162 7.88 7.99 -14.17
N GLY A 163 7.03 8.68 -14.91
CA GLY A 163 6.53 10.01 -14.55
C GLY A 163 5.44 9.98 -13.48
N ASN A 164 4.85 11.14 -13.17
CA ASN A 164 3.78 11.20 -12.17
C ASN A 164 2.59 10.29 -12.54
N GLY A 165 2.14 9.52 -11.55
CA GLY A 165 1.08 8.51 -11.65
C GLY A 165 1.59 7.10 -11.97
N ASP A 166 2.82 6.94 -12.43
CA ASP A 166 3.35 5.63 -12.81
C ASP A 166 3.70 4.77 -11.58
N GLY A 167 4.01 5.38 -10.43
CA GLY A 167 4.16 4.70 -9.15
C GLY A 167 2.85 4.07 -8.69
N GLN A 168 1.75 4.84 -8.72
CA GLN A 168 0.40 4.31 -8.46
C GLN A 168 -0.01 3.24 -9.47
N THR A 169 0.31 3.43 -10.75
CA THR A 169 0.02 2.43 -11.79
C THR A 169 0.73 1.11 -11.51
N ALA A 170 2.02 1.16 -11.17
CA ALA A 170 2.78 -0.03 -10.77
C ALA A 170 2.21 -0.69 -9.52
N LYS A 171 1.78 0.11 -8.52
CA LYS A 171 1.14 -0.41 -7.31
C LYS A 171 -0.18 -1.12 -7.63
N VAL A 172 -1.04 -0.54 -8.46
CA VAL A 172 -2.29 -1.17 -8.90
C VAL A 172 -2.01 -2.51 -9.60
N ALA A 173 -1.04 -2.53 -10.53
CA ALA A 173 -0.62 -3.76 -11.21
C ALA A 173 -0.10 -4.82 -10.23
N ASN A 174 0.71 -4.42 -9.24
CA ASN A 174 1.19 -5.30 -8.17
C ASN A 174 0.01 -5.93 -7.40
N GLN A 175 -0.97 -5.13 -7.00
CA GLN A 175 -2.11 -5.63 -6.21
C GLN A 175 -3.04 -6.54 -7.02
N ILE A 176 -3.15 -6.34 -8.34
CA ILE A 176 -3.82 -7.29 -9.25
C ILE A 176 -3.09 -8.64 -9.24
N ILE A 177 -1.78 -8.65 -9.49
CA ILE A 177 -0.98 -9.89 -9.53
C ILE A 177 -1.06 -10.64 -8.19
N VAL A 178 -0.92 -9.93 -7.07
CA VAL A 178 -0.97 -10.53 -5.73
C VAL A 178 -2.35 -11.17 -5.49
N ALA A 179 -3.45 -10.47 -5.82
CA ALA A 179 -4.80 -11.01 -5.64
C ALA A 179 -5.06 -12.26 -6.48
N LEU A 180 -4.73 -12.20 -7.78
CA LEU A 180 -4.94 -13.31 -8.71
C LEU A 180 -4.09 -14.53 -8.35
N ASN A 181 -2.85 -14.32 -7.90
CA ASN A 181 -2.02 -15.43 -7.46
C ASN A 181 -2.55 -16.07 -6.17
N ILE A 182 -3.10 -15.28 -5.23
CA ILE A 182 -3.74 -15.82 -4.02
C ILE A 182 -4.97 -16.64 -4.42
N GLN A 183 -5.81 -16.11 -5.31
CA GLN A 183 -6.96 -16.82 -5.87
C GLN A 183 -6.54 -18.15 -6.49
N ALA A 184 -5.54 -18.13 -7.39
CA ALA A 184 -5.09 -19.32 -8.10
C ALA A 184 -4.54 -20.40 -7.15
N VAL A 185 -3.74 -20.01 -6.15
CA VAL A 185 -3.23 -20.96 -5.14
C VAL A 185 -4.38 -21.52 -4.31
N ALA A 186 -5.34 -20.68 -3.89
CA ALA A 186 -6.48 -21.12 -3.11
C ALA A 186 -7.37 -22.11 -3.89
N GLU A 187 -7.68 -21.83 -5.17
CA GLU A 187 -8.43 -22.73 -6.05
C GLU A 187 -7.70 -24.06 -6.25
N ALA A 188 -6.39 -24.02 -6.55
CA ALA A 188 -5.61 -25.23 -6.79
C ALA A 188 -5.52 -26.13 -5.55
N LEU A 189 -5.27 -25.55 -4.36
CA LEU A 189 -5.22 -26.31 -3.11
C LEU A 189 -6.59 -26.86 -2.72
N LEU A 190 -7.66 -26.09 -2.92
CA LEU A 190 -9.03 -26.55 -2.69
C LEU A 190 -9.39 -27.73 -3.59
N PHE A 191 -9.11 -27.62 -4.89
CA PHE A 191 -9.33 -28.69 -5.86
C PHE A 191 -8.55 -29.95 -5.48
N ALA A 192 -7.25 -29.82 -5.23
CA ALA A 192 -6.39 -30.95 -4.87
C ALA A 192 -6.89 -31.67 -3.61
N SER A 193 -7.22 -30.89 -2.57
CA SER A 193 -7.74 -31.42 -1.32
C SER A 193 -9.06 -32.15 -1.50
N LYS A 194 -10.00 -31.55 -2.24
CA LYS A 194 -11.32 -32.15 -2.51
C LYS A 194 -11.22 -33.40 -3.39
N ASN A 195 -10.15 -33.52 -4.18
CA ASN A 195 -9.82 -34.71 -4.95
C ASN A 195 -8.98 -35.75 -4.16
N GLY A 196 -8.83 -35.56 -2.85
CA GLY A 196 -8.18 -36.52 -1.95
C GLY A 196 -6.65 -36.42 -1.84
N ALA A 197 -6.02 -35.44 -2.49
CA ALA A 197 -4.59 -35.21 -2.35
C ALA A 197 -4.27 -34.40 -1.09
N ASP A 198 -3.10 -34.64 -0.49
CA ASP A 198 -2.59 -33.81 0.60
C ASP A 198 -2.14 -32.44 0.06
N PRO A 199 -2.79 -31.32 0.47
CA PRO A 199 -2.44 -29.97 0.02
C PRO A 199 -0.99 -29.59 0.31
N ALA A 200 -0.41 -30.09 1.40
CA ALA A 200 0.99 -29.83 1.74
C ALA A 200 1.95 -30.47 0.74
N LYS A 201 1.66 -31.71 0.32
CA LYS A 201 2.45 -32.42 -0.69
C LYS A 201 2.26 -31.84 -2.09
N VAL A 202 1.06 -31.39 -2.42
CA VAL A 202 0.82 -30.67 -3.68
C VAL A 202 1.61 -29.36 -3.72
N ARG A 203 1.58 -28.55 -2.64
CA ARG A 203 2.42 -27.35 -2.56
C ARG A 203 3.90 -27.69 -2.74
N GLU A 204 4.42 -28.69 -2.02
CA GLU A 204 5.82 -29.14 -2.14
C GLU A 204 6.20 -29.48 -3.59
N ALA A 205 5.36 -30.26 -4.29
CA ALA A 205 5.60 -30.64 -5.67
C ALA A 205 5.57 -29.44 -6.65
N LEU A 206 4.68 -28.47 -6.42
CA LEU A 206 4.51 -27.31 -7.31
C LEU A 206 5.62 -26.25 -7.16
N MET A 207 6.34 -26.23 -6.03
CA MET A 207 7.40 -25.23 -5.76
C MET A 207 8.58 -25.28 -6.73
N GLY A 208 8.83 -26.42 -7.38
CA GLY A 208 9.95 -26.60 -8.31
C GLY A 208 9.66 -26.26 -9.77
N GLY A 209 8.41 -25.94 -10.12
CA GLY A 209 7.96 -25.73 -11.51
C GLY A 209 7.45 -24.33 -11.81
N PHE A 210 6.82 -24.14 -12.97
CA PHE A 210 6.26 -22.85 -13.41
C PHE A 210 5.14 -22.30 -12.51
N ALA A 211 4.57 -23.13 -11.62
CA ALA A 211 3.60 -22.70 -10.61
C ALA A 211 4.27 -21.95 -9.42
N SER A 212 5.60 -22.00 -9.32
CA SER A 212 6.35 -21.38 -8.24
C SER A 212 6.15 -19.87 -8.23
N SER A 213 5.80 -19.35 -7.06
CA SER A 213 5.64 -17.92 -6.81
C SER A 213 5.81 -17.63 -5.33
N LYS A 214 6.10 -16.36 -4.97
CA LYS A 214 6.17 -15.97 -3.56
C LYS A 214 4.84 -16.20 -2.81
N ILE A 215 3.73 -16.16 -3.53
CA ILE A 215 2.39 -16.41 -3.00
C ILE A 215 2.19 -17.89 -2.69
N LEU A 216 2.59 -18.80 -3.57
CA LEU A 216 2.55 -20.24 -3.29
C LEU A 216 3.47 -20.60 -2.10
N GLU A 217 4.66 -20.00 -2.07
CA GLU A 217 5.62 -20.17 -0.97
C GLU A 217 4.98 -19.71 0.36
N VAL A 218 4.58 -18.45 0.47
CA VAL A 218 4.17 -17.87 1.76
C VAL A 218 2.70 -18.17 2.08
N HIS A 219 1.78 -17.83 1.17
CA HIS A 219 0.34 -17.91 1.44
C HIS A 219 -0.20 -19.32 1.27
N GLY A 220 0.37 -20.14 0.37
CA GLY A 220 0.03 -21.56 0.31
C GLY A 220 0.26 -22.25 1.66
N GLU A 221 1.37 -21.94 2.34
CA GLU A 221 1.64 -22.46 3.69
C GLU A 221 0.64 -21.96 4.74
N ARG A 222 0.28 -20.67 4.70
CA ARG A 222 -0.75 -20.10 5.59
C ARG A 222 -2.12 -20.76 5.40
N MET A 223 -2.53 -21.00 4.16
CA MET A 223 -3.79 -21.67 3.83
C MET A 223 -3.86 -23.09 4.40
N ILE A 224 -2.75 -23.84 4.29
CA ILE A 224 -2.63 -25.20 4.83
C ILE A 224 -2.65 -25.18 6.36
N LYS A 225 -1.89 -24.29 6.99
CA LYS A 225 -1.80 -24.20 8.46
C LYS A 225 -2.99 -23.51 9.12
N GLY A 226 -3.83 -22.83 8.35
CA GLY A 226 -4.95 -22.04 8.87
C GLY A 226 -4.52 -20.75 9.59
N THR A 227 -3.33 -20.20 9.28
CA THR A 227 -2.78 -19.02 9.96
C THR A 227 -3.13 -17.73 9.21
N PHE A 228 -4.23 -17.12 9.64
CA PHE A 228 -4.83 -15.95 8.97
C PHE A 228 -4.78 -14.66 9.78
N ASP A 229 -3.91 -14.62 10.80
CA ASP A 229 -3.63 -13.39 11.54
C ASP A 229 -3.16 -12.28 10.59
N PRO A 230 -3.58 -11.02 10.79
CA PRO A 230 -3.48 -10.00 9.75
C PRO A 230 -2.03 -9.63 9.42
N GLY A 231 -1.58 -9.93 8.20
CA GLY A 231 -0.40 -9.32 7.57
C GLY A 231 -0.81 -8.21 6.60
N PHE A 232 -1.72 -8.54 5.68
CA PHE A 232 -2.42 -7.57 4.82
C PHE A 232 -3.91 -7.92 4.77
N ARG A 233 -4.76 -7.05 5.35
CA ARG A 233 -6.18 -7.34 5.56
C ARG A 233 -6.96 -7.44 4.26
N ILE A 234 -7.94 -8.36 4.20
CA ILE A 234 -8.88 -8.49 3.06
C ILE A 234 -9.52 -7.15 2.70
N ASN A 235 -10.02 -6.38 3.68
CA ASN A 235 -10.62 -5.06 3.41
C ASN A 235 -9.65 -4.08 2.73
N LEU A 236 -8.35 -4.17 3.03
CA LEU A 236 -7.34 -3.33 2.38
C LEU A 236 -7.08 -3.80 0.94
N HIS A 237 -7.01 -5.10 0.71
CA HIS A 237 -6.86 -5.63 -0.66
C HIS A 237 -8.09 -5.33 -1.52
N GLN A 238 -9.30 -5.42 -0.96
CA GLN A 238 -10.53 -5.03 -1.66
C GLN A 238 -10.51 -3.56 -2.07
N LYS A 239 -9.99 -2.67 -1.22
CA LYS A 239 -9.81 -1.26 -1.56
C LYS A 239 -8.89 -1.12 -2.79
N ASP A 240 -7.77 -1.83 -2.82
CA ASP A 240 -6.84 -1.78 -3.95
C ASP A 240 -7.44 -2.37 -5.24
N LEU A 241 -8.23 -3.44 -5.15
CA LEU A 241 -8.94 -3.98 -6.31
C LEU A 241 -10.07 -3.06 -6.78
N ASN A 242 -10.71 -2.30 -5.89
CA ASN A 242 -11.65 -1.26 -6.29
C ASN A 242 -10.95 -0.16 -7.10
N LEU A 243 -9.72 0.23 -6.73
CA LEU A 243 -8.91 1.16 -7.53
C LEU A 243 -8.59 0.56 -8.92
N ALA A 244 -8.21 -0.71 -8.96
CA ALA A 244 -7.94 -1.41 -10.23
C ALA A 244 -9.18 -1.45 -11.14
N LEU A 245 -10.34 -1.80 -10.60
CA LEU A 245 -11.59 -1.92 -11.37
C LEU A 245 -12.15 -0.56 -11.79
N ALA A 246 -12.04 0.47 -10.95
CA ALA A 246 -12.38 1.84 -11.32
C ALA A 246 -11.48 2.35 -12.45
N GLY A 247 -10.16 2.17 -12.33
CA GLY A 247 -9.21 2.51 -13.39
C GLY A 247 -9.44 1.73 -14.68
N ALA A 248 -9.79 0.45 -14.59
CA ALA A 248 -10.13 -0.36 -15.76
C ALA A 248 -11.35 0.20 -16.51
N LYS A 249 -12.38 0.65 -15.78
CA LYS A 249 -13.56 1.31 -16.36
C LYS A 249 -13.19 2.64 -17.05
N GLU A 250 -12.35 3.46 -16.42
CA GLU A 250 -11.88 4.72 -17.00
C GLU A 250 -11.07 4.50 -18.29
N LEU A 251 -10.23 3.46 -18.33
CA LEU A 251 -9.38 3.13 -19.47
C LEU A 251 -10.09 2.30 -20.57
N GLY A 252 -11.31 1.83 -20.32
CA GLY A 252 -12.03 0.97 -21.26
C GLY A 252 -11.42 -0.43 -21.44
N ILE A 253 -10.79 -0.98 -20.39
CA ILE A 253 -10.18 -2.33 -20.41
C ILE A 253 -10.96 -3.31 -19.53
N ASN A 254 -10.88 -4.60 -19.86
CA ASN A 254 -11.54 -5.67 -19.10
C ASN A 254 -10.54 -6.42 -18.23
N LEU A 255 -10.82 -6.47 -16.92
CA LEU A 255 -10.05 -7.25 -15.94
C LEU A 255 -10.94 -8.33 -15.31
N PRO A 256 -11.34 -9.38 -16.07
CA PRO A 256 -12.36 -10.33 -15.63
C PRO A 256 -11.95 -11.09 -14.36
N ASN A 257 -10.70 -11.55 -14.27
CA ASN A 257 -10.23 -12.29 -13.10
C ASN A 257 -10.14 -11.38 -11.87
N THR A 258 -9.74 -10.11 -12.04
CA THR A 258 -9.75 -9.14 -10.93
C THR A 258 -11.17 -8.93 -10.39
N ALA A 259 -12.16 -8.81 -11.26
CA ALA A 259 -13.55 -8.68 -10.87
C ALA A 259 -14.05 -9.93 -10.14
N GLY A 260 -13.72 -11.13 -10.64
CA GLY A 260 -14.04 -12.40 -9.99
C GLY A 260 -13.42 -12.53 -8.59
N THR A 261 -12.11 -12.27 -8.47
CA THR A 261 -11.40 -12.30 -7.19
C THR A 261 -11.97 -11.29 -6.19
N GLN A 262 -12.38 -10.10 -6.64
CA GLN A 262 -13.06 -9.12 -5.79
C GLN A 262 -14.38 -9.65 -5.21
N GLN A 263 -15.11 -10.47 -5.95
CA GLN A 263 -16.32 -11.14 -5.44
C GLN A 263 -15.98 -12.21 -4.40
N VAL A 264 -14.90 -12.97 -4.57
CA VAL A 264 -14.47 -13.96 -3.57
C VAL A 264 -14.04 -13.29 -2.27
N PHE A 265 -13.35 -12.14 -2.34
CA PHE A 265 -13.10 -11.33 -1.14
C PHE A 265 -14.41 -10.82 -0.52
N SER A 266 -15.43 -10.48 -1.31
CA SER A 266 -16.74 -10.08 -0.80
C SER A 266 -17.45 -11.23 -0.08
N THR A 267 -17.30 -12.47 -0.54
CA THR A 267 -17.74 -13.65 0.22
C THR A 267 -17.01 -13.73 1.55
N CYS A 268 -15.69 -13.50 1.58
CA CYS A 268 -14.91 -13.52 2.82
C CYS A 268 -15.38 -12.46 3.81
N THR A 269 -15.67 -11.24 3.36
CA THR A 269 -16.18 -10.19 4.26
C THR A 269 -17.57 -10.52 4.80
N ALA A 270 -18.46 -11.09 3.97
CA ALA A 270 -19.80 -11.51 4.37
C ALA A 270 -19.78 -12.57 5.49
N ILE A 271 -18.75 -13.43 5.54
CA ILE A 271 -18.55 -14.42 6.61
C ILE A 271 -17.69 -13.89 7.79
N GLY A 272 -17.56 -12.56 7.92
CA GLY A 272 -16.83 -11.91 9.04
C GLY A 272 -15.32 -11.81 8.83
N GLY A 273 -14.82 -12.11 7.63
CA GLY A 273 -13.40 -12.23 7.33
C GLY A 273 -12.66 -10.97 6.90
N GLY A 274 -13.29 -9.79 6.94
CA GLY A 274 -12.69 -8.55 6.41
C GLY A 274 -11.37 -8.13 7.07
N ASN A 275 -11.14 -8.55 8.31
CA ASN A 275 -9.90 -8.29 9.04
C ASN A 275 -8.88 -9.43 8.95
N TRP A 276 -9.18 -10.57 8.31
CA TRP A 276 -8.18 -11.63 8.11
C TRP A 276 -7.11 -11.19 7.12
N ASP A 277 -5.94 -11.82 7.19
CA ASP A 277 -4.95 -11.74 6.12
C ASP A 277 -5.56 -12.18 4.78
N HIS A 278 -5.15 -11.54 3.68
CA HIS A 278 -5.68 -11.85 2.35
C HIS A 278 -5.42 -13.29 1.87
N SER A 279 -4.49 -14.03 2.48
CA SER A 279 -4.38 -15.48 2.27
C SER A 279 -5.63 -16.27 2.71
N ALA A 280 -6.45 -15.68 3.58
CA ALA A 280 -7.74 -16.23 4.00
C ALA A 280 -8.82 -16.18 2.91
N LEU A 281 -8.50 -15.67 1.71
CA LEU A 281 -9.37 -15.80 0.53
C LEU A 281 -9.85 -17.24 0.32
N ILE A 282 -9.01 -18.23 0.63
CA ILE A 282 -9.39 -19.65 0.54
C ILE A 282 -10.64 -19.98 1.34
N LYS A 283 -10.89 -19.32 2.49
CA LYS A 283 -12.09 -19.53 3.29
C LYS A 283 -13.37 -19.15 2.56
N GLY A 284 -13.32 -18.15 1.68
CA GLY A 284 -14.44 -17.81 0.81
C GLY A 284 -14.75 -18.94 -0.18
N LEU A 285 -13.71 -19.53 -0.78
CA LEU A 285 -13.87 -20.67 -1.69
C LEU A 285 -14.32 -21.94 -0.96
N GLU A 286 -13.77 -22.22 0.22
CA GLU A 286 -14.17 -23.33 1.08
C GLU A 286 -15.64 -23.22 1.51
N HIS A 287 -16.09 -22.00 1.83
CA HIS A 287 -17.49 -21.71 2.11
C HIS A 287 -18.39 -22.01 0.89
N MET A 288 -18.00 -21.57 -0.31
CA MET A 288 -18.73 -21.85 -1.55
C MET A 288 -18.73 -23.35 -1.92
N ALA A 289 -17.69 -24.08 -1.55
CA ALA A 289 -17.53 -25.50 -1.84
C ALA A 289 -18.12 -26.43 -0.76
N ASN A 290 -18.59 -25.88 0.36
CA ASN A 290 -18.96 -26.59 1.58
C ASN A 290 -17.92 -27.66 1.97
N PHE A 291 -16.64 -27.25 1.97
CA PHE A 291 -15.50 -28.14 2.21
C PHE A 291 -14.29 -27.32 2.63
N SER A 292 -13.62 -27.66 3.74
CA SER A 292 -12.31 -27.09 4.07
C SER A 292 -11.17 -28.04 3.73
N ILE A 293 -10.06 -27.47 3.25
CA ILE A 293 -8.82 -28.23 3.00
C ILE A 293 -8.15 -28.75 4.29
N ARG A 294 -8.69 -28.35 5.45
CA ARG A 294 -8.23 -28.70 6.79
C ARG A 294 -9.18 -29.67 7.51
N ASP A 295 -10.34 -29.95 6.92
CA ASP A 295 -11.26 -30.96 7.43
C ASP A 295 -10.72 -32.33 6.99
N LYS A 296 -10.48 -33.23 7.95
CA LYS A 296 -10.17 -34.64 7.72
C LYS A 296 -11.33 -35.50 8.16
#